data_AF-A0A7W6EHV5-F1
#
_entry.id   AF-A0A7W6EHV5-F1
#
_cell.length_a   1.000
_cell.length_b   1.000
_cell.length_c   1.000
_cell.angle_alpha   90.00
_cell.angle_beta   90.00
_cell.angle_gamma   90.00
#
_symmetry.space_group_name_H-M   'P 1'
#
loop_
_entity.id
_entity.type
_entity.pdbx_description
1 polymer ?
#
loop_
_entity_poly.entity_id
_entity_poly.type
_entity_poly.pdbx_seq_one_letter_code
_entity_poly.pdbx_strand_id
1 'polypeptide(L)'
;MPAVLPPAANLIADKGYDSNWFRQALIERGIEPCIPSNRTRKQPLPYDKRLYRQRHRIENMFGRLKDWRRIATRYDHAFFSTICIAATVTFYLNQ
;
A
#
# COMPACT_ATOMS: atom_id res chain seq x y z
N MET A 1 -15.65 6.55 -17.55
CA MET A 1 -14.30 5.99 -17.27
C MET A 1 -14.50 4.90 -16.22
N PRO A 2 -14.33 3.60 -16.54
CA PRO A 2 -14.57 2.54 -15.56
C PRO A 2 -13.62 2.74 -14.37
N ALA A 3 -14.13 2.53 -13.16
CA ALA A 3 -13.39 2.75 -11.94
C ALA A 3 -12.18 1.81 -11.89
N VAL A 4 -10.97 2.37 -11.89
CA VAL A 4 -9.70 1.64 -11.87
C VAL A 4 -9.47 0.95 -10.52
N LEU A 5 -10.24 1.32 -9.48
CA LEU A 5 -10.11 0.78 -8.12
C LEU A 5 -11.32 -0.08 -7.76
N PRO A 6 -11.10 -1.25 -7.13
CA PRO A 6 -12.18 -2.08 -6.61
C PRO A 6 -12.95 -1.34 -5.50
N PRO A 7 -14.22 -1.71 -5.27
CA PRO A 7 -14.98 -1.16 -4.15
C PRO A 7 -14.29 -1.49 -2.82
N ALA A 8 -14.02 -0.47 -2.01
CA ALA A 8 -13.38 -0.59 -0.71
C ALA A 8 -13.94 0.46 0.25
N ALA A 9 -14.11 0.12 1.53
CA ALA A 9 -14.58 1.07 2.54
C ALA A 9 -13.48 2.08 2.91
N ASN A 10 -12.24 1.61 3.01
CA ASN A 10 -11.08 2.40 3.45
C ASN A 10 -9.93 2.23 2.47
N LEU A 11 -9.20 3.31 2.19
CA LEU A 11 -7.97 3.27 1.41
C LEU A 11 -6.79 3.74 2.26
N ILE A 12 -5.80 2.86 2.44
CA ILE A 12 -4.55 3.16 3.12
C ILE A 12 -3.52 3.55 2.07
N ALA A 13 -2.95 4.75 2.15
CA ALA A 13 -1.93 5.20 1.21
C ALA A 13 -0.76 5.89 1.90
N ASP A 14 0.30 6.12 1.13
CA ASP A 14 1.46 6.86 1.58
C ASP A 14 1.22 8.35 1.72
N LYS A 15 2.02 8.97 2.59
CA LYS A 15 2.09 10.42 2.79
C LYS A 15 2.30 11.18 1.47
N GLY A 16 2.98 10.59 0.49
CA GLY A 16 3.14 11.15 -0.86
C GLY A 16 1.81 11.30 -1.63
N TYR A 17 0.78 10.52 -1.27
CA TYR A 17 -0.57 10.63 -1.84
C TYR A 17 -1.46 11.63 -1.09
N ASP A 18 -0.89 12.47 -0.22
CA ASP A 18 -1.61 13.51 0.50
C ASP A 18 -1.96 14.71 -0.41
N SER A 19 -2.75 14.45 -1.45
CA SER A 19 -3.29 15.45 -2.35
C SER A 19 -4.76 15.73 -2.05
N ASN A 20 -5.16 17.00 -2.07
CA ASN A 20 -6.56 17.39 -1.82
C ASN A 20 -7.51 16.77 -2.87
N TRP A 21 -7.14 16.84 -4.15
CA TRP A 21 -7.92 16.28 -5.25
C TRP A 21 -8.10 14.76 -5.11
N PHE A 22 -7.05 14.06 -4.63
CA PHE A 22 -7.08 12.61 -4.47
C PHE A 22 -8.00 12.21 -3.31
N ARG A 23 -7.93 12.92 -2.18
CA ARG A 23 -8.85 12.71 -1.06
C ARG A 23 -10.29 12.98 -1.45
N GLN A 24 -10.57 14.06 -2.19
CA GLN A 24 -11.91 14.37 -2.68
C GLN A 24 -12.44 13.27 -3.60
N ALA A 25 -11.64 12.81 -4.56
CA ALA A 25 -12.03 11.72 -5.45
C ALA A 25 -12.31 10.38 -4.73
N LEU A 26 -11.69 10.15 -3.57
CA LEU A 26 -11.97 8.99 -2.72
C LEU A 26 -13.29 9.17 -1.96
N ILE A 27 -13.51 10.35 -1.38
CA ILE A 27 -14.75 10.68 -0.66
C ILE A 27 -15.95 10.64 -1.60
N GLU A 28 -15.83 11.16 -2.82
CA GLU A 28 -16.86 11.09 -3.86
C GLU A 28 -17.21 9.64 -4.24
N ARG A 29 -16.27 8.71 -4.06
CA ARG A 29 -16.48 7.28 -4.25
C ARG A 29 -16.97 6.55 -3.00
N GLY A 30 -17.17 7.26 -1.89
CA GLY A 30 -17.54 6.67 -0.60
C GLY A 30 -16.40 5.88 0.08
N ILE A 31 -15.14 6.15 -0.29
CA ILE A 31 -13.96 5.50 0.25
C ILE A 31 -13.31 6.44 1.26
N GLU A 32 -13.11 6.00 2.51
CA GLU A 32 -12.46 6.82 3.52
C GLU A 32 -10.93 6.81 3.35
N PRO A 33 -10.28 7.98 3.14
CA PRO A 33 -8.84 8.05 2.94
C PRO A 33 -8.06 7.98 4.27
N CYS A 34 -7.47 6.83 4.56
CA CYS A 34 -6.53 6.65 5.67
C CYS A 34 -5.09 7.03 5.24
N ILE A 35 -4.88 8.33 4.98
CA ILE A 35 -3.61 8.87 4.48
C ILE A 35 -3.03 9.84 5.51
N PRO A 36 -1.79 9.66 5.98
CA PRO A 36 -1.15 10.60 6.90
C PRO A 36 -0.84 11.92 6.19
N SER A 37 -1.01 13.04 6.88
CA SER A 37 -0.74 14.35 6.28
C SER A 37 0.74 14.59 5.99
N ASN A 38 1.01 15.30 4.88
CA ASN A 38 2.36 15.73 4.53
C ASN A 38 2.92 16.71 5.58
N ARG A 39 4.25 16.73 5.80
CA ARG A 39 4.93 17.64 6.74
C ARG A 39 4.76 19.11 6.34
N THR A 40 4.55 19.36 5.05
CA THR A 40 4.33 20.69 4.47
C THR A 40 2.90 21.21 4.69
N ARG A 41 1.96 20.37 5.14
CA ARG A 41 0.57 20.78 5.31
C ARG A 41 0.41 21.62 6.57
N LYS A 42 -0.19 22.80 6.42
CA LYS A 42 -0.41 23.76 7.54
C LYS A 42 -1.32 23.19 8.63
N GLN A 43 -2.28 22.35 8.25
CA GLN A 43 -3.19 21.68 9.18
C GLN A 43 -3.15 20.17 8.92
N PRO A 44 -2.70 19.36 9.89
CA PRO A 44 -2.73 17.91 9.76
C PRO A 44 -4.17 17.41 9.87
N LEU A 45 -4.57 16.53 8.95
CA LEU A 45 -5.87 15.86 9.01
C LEU A 45 -5.79 14.65 9.93
N PRO A 46 -6.86 14.37 10.70
CA PRO A 46 -6.98 13.12 11.41
C PRO A 46 -7.00 11.96 10.41
N TYR A 47 -6.34 10.87 10.79
CA TYR A 47 -6.39 9.59 10.08
C TYR A 47 -6.40 8.49 11.13
N ASP A 48 -6.98 7.34 10.79
CA ASP A 48 -7.00 6.20 11.70
C ASP A 48 -5.61 5.55 11.80
N LYS A 49 -4.92 5.82 12.90
CA LYS A 49 -3.60 5.24 13.20
C LYS A 49 -3.66 3.72 13.35
N ARG A 50 -4.79 3.14 13.78
CA ARG A 50 -4.94 1.69 13.93
C ARG A 50 -5.02 1.01 12.56
N LEU A 51 -5.80 1.57 11.64
CA LEU A 51 -5.81 1.12 10.24
C LEU A 51 -4.44 1.34 9.59
N TYR A 52 -3.82 2.49 9.79
CA TYR A 52 -2.50 2.78 9.20
C TYR A 52 -1.40 1.81 9.69
N ARG A 53 -1.49 1.26 10.91
CA ARG A 53 -0.54 0.24 11.41
C ARG A 53 -0.53 -1.03 10.56
N GLN A 54 -1.63 -1.38 9.89
CA GLN A 54 -1.68 -2.55 9.02
C GLN A 54 -0.67 -2.47 7.86
N ARG A 55 -0.33 -1.24 7.44
CA ARG A 55 0.70 -0.99 6.44
C ARG A 55 2.08 -1.52 6.84
N HIS A 56 2.40 -1.58 8.12
CA HIS A 56 3.68 -2.13 8.59
C HIS A 56 3.86 -3.60 8.15
N ARG A 57 2.78 -4.38 8.10
CA ARG A 57 2.82 -5.77 7.59
C ARG A 57 3.22 -5.80 6.12
N ILE A 58 2.62 -4.92 5.33
CA ILE A 58 2.91 -4.75 3.89
C ILE A 58 4.35 -4.28 3.68
N GLU A 59 4.83 -3.32 4.48
CA GLU A 59 6.23 -2.85 4.42
C GLU A 59 7.23 -3.94 4.80
N ASN A 60 6.97 -4.72 5.84
CA ASN A 60 7.80 -5.85 6.23
C ASN A 60 7.84 -6.92 5.14
N MET A 61 6.69 -7.19 4.49
CA MET A 61 6.61 -8.09 3.34
C MET A 61 7.49 -7.60 2.18
N PHE A 62 7.39 -6.32 1.80
CA PHE A 62 8.23 -5.73 0.76
C PHE A 62 9.70 -5.64 1.14
N GLY A 63 10.02 -5.41 2.42
CA GLY A 63 11.38 -5.45 2.95
C GLY A 63 12.02 -6.81 2.74
N ARG A 64 11.33 -7.87 3.19
CA ARG A 64 11.74 -9.25 2.95
C ARG A 64 11.89 -9.54 1.45
N LEU A 65 10.91 -9.14 0.64
CA LEU A 65 10.97 -9.33 -0.83
C LEU A 65 12.24 -8.70 -1.44
N LYS A 66 12.65 -7.51 -0.98
CA LYS A 66 13.87 -6.84 -1.45
C LYS A 66 15.14 -7.58 -1.02
N ASP A 67 15.15 -8.18 0.17
CA ASP A 67 16.26 -9.02 0.65
C ASP A 67 16.39 -10.28 -0.22
N TRP A 68 15.27 -10.95 -0.52
CA TRP A 68 15.24 -12.09 -1.45
C TRP A 68 15.65 -11.68 -2.86
N ARG A 69 15.25 -10.50 -3.34
CA ARG A 69 15.65 -9.99 -4.67
C ARG A 69 17.16 -9.72 -4.75
N ARG A 70 17.79 -9.21 -3.68
CA ARG A 70 19.26 -9.09 -3.61
C ARG A 70 19.96 -10.43 -3.80
N ILE A 71 19.36 -11.51 -3.30
CA ILE A 71 19.87 -12.88 -3.43
C ILE A 71 19.53 -13.47 -4.82
N ALA A 72 18.34 -13.15 -5.36
CA ALA A 72 17.81 -13.71 -6.60
C ALA A 72 18.31 -13.03 -7.90
N THR A 73 18.89 -11.82 -7.85
CA THR A 73 19.45 -11.15 -9.04
C THR A 73 20.62 -11.89 -9.71
N ARG A 74 21.08 -13.02 -9.15
CA ARG A 74 22.20 -13.79 -9.69
C ARG A 74 21.83 -15.07 -10.45
N TYR A 75 20.56 -15.49 -10.45
CA TYR A 75 20.17 -16.70 -11.18
C TYR A 75 18.84 -16.54 -11.91
N ASP A 76 18.90 -17.08 -13.12
CA ASP A 76 17.96 -17.01 -14.23
C ASP A 76 16.54 -17.48 -13.86
N HIS A 77 15.57 -17.13 -14.71
CA HIS A 77 14.16 -17.57 -14.72
C HIS A 77 13.13 -16.74 -13.94
N ALA A 78 12.46 -15.85 -14.67
CA ALA A 78 11.32 -15.02 -14.26
C ALA A 78 10.11 -15.77 -13.66
N PHE A 79 10.04 -17.10 -13.79
CA PHE A 79 8.90 -17.88 -13.31
C PHE A 79 8.95 -18.11 -11.79
N PHE A 80 10.14 -18.41 -11.25
CA PHE A 80 10.32 -18.66 -9.81
C PHE A 80 10.14 -17.37 -9.00
N SER A 81 10.59 -16.23 -9.54
CA SER A 81 10.42 -14.93 -8.90
C SER A 81 8.94 -14.52 -8.80
N THR A 82 8.11 -14.82 -9.81
CA THR A 82 6.66 -14.59 -9.74
C THR A 82 5.99 -15.46 -8.68
N ILE A 83 6.34 -16.74 -8.59
CA ILE A 83 5.81 -17.65 -7.55
C ILE A 83 6.23 -17.18 -6.16
N CYS A 84 7.49 -16.78 -5.97
CA CYS A 84 7.96 -16.21 -4.72
C CYS A 84 7.17 -14.94 -4.35
N ILE A 85 6.96 -14.02 -5.29
CA ILE A 85 6.15 -12.81 -5.05
C ILE A 85 4.73 -13.20 -4.63
N ALA A 86 4.07 -14.10 -5.36
CA ALA A 86 2.72 -14.55 -5.04
C ALA A 86 2.65 -15.20 -3.66
N ALA A 87 3.56 -16.13 -3.34
CA ALA A 87 3.63 -16.78 -2.03
C ALA A 87 3.87 -15.77 -0.90
N THR A 88 4.73 -14.77 -1.13
CA THR A 88 4.97 -13.70 -0.14
C THR A 88 3.71 -12.86 0.04
N VAL A 89 3.03 -12.47 -1.03
CA VAL A 89 1.77 -11.70 -0.95
C VAL A 89 0.68 -12.48 -0.20
N THR A 90 0.48 -13.76 -0.53
CA THR A 90 -0.54 -14.59 0.13
C THR A 90 -0.19 -14.85 1.60
N PHE A 91 1.05 -15.18 1.93
CA PHE A 91 1.45 -15.52 3.31
C PHE A 91 1.34 -14.34 4.27
N TYR A 92 1.72 -13.12 3.85
CA TYR A 92 1.72 -11.95 4.73
C TYR A 92 0.40 -11.17 4.73
N LEU A 93 -0.49 -11.40 3.74
CA LEU A 93 -1.83 -10.78 3.71
C LEU A 93 -2.94 -11.70 4.26
N ASN A 94 -2.76 -13.03 4.30
CA ASN A 94 -3.73 -13.98 4.89
C ASN A 94 -3.49 -14.33 6.38
N GLN A 95 -2.62 -13.61 7.10
CA GLN A 95 -2.43 -13.74 8.56
C GLN A 95 -2.93 -12.50 9.31
#